data_AF-A0AAW2S6Z8-F1
#
_entry.id   AF-A0AAW2S6Z8-F1
#
_cell.length_a   1.000
_cell.length_b   1.000
_cell.length_c   1.000
_cell.angle_alpha   90.00
_cell.angle_beta   90.00
_cell.angle_gamma   90.00
#
_symmetry.space_group_name_H-M   'P 1'
#
loop_
_entity.id
_entity.type
_entity.pdbx_description
1 polymer ?
#
loop_
_entity_poly.entity_id
_entity_poly.type
_entity_poly.pdbx_seq_one_letter_code
_entity_poly.pdbx_strand_id
1 'polypeptide(L)'
;MTEAVIRKKAGMASVKDMPVLQDGPPPGGFAPVRFARRIPSKGPSSMAIFLAAFGAFSWGMYQVGKGNKIRRALKEEKYAARRAILPMLQAEEDERFVKEWKKYLEEEARIMKDVPGWKVGESVYHSGRWMPPATGELRPDICENFLHFSPLYMAKKESRPEEINPEIPMPIITLVQEMLPKIIICRFAANYQFVGVFTEVIDDMYFIVLENSNAGSSY
;
A
#
# COMPACT_ATOMS: atom_id res chain seq x y z
N MET A 1 9.12 23.38 93.32
CA MET A 1 10.03 22.36 93.90
C MET A 1 9.36 20.98 94.04
N THR A 2 8.39 20.62 93.19
CA THR A 2 7.66 19.32 93.26
C THR A 2 8.12 18.30 92.22
N GLU A 3 8.62 18.75 91.06
CA GLU A 3 9.13 17.89 89.98
C GLU A 3 10.21 16.90 90.42
N ALA A 4 11.07 17.30 91.37
CA ALA A 4 12.13 16.45 91.91
C ALA A 4 11.60 15.26 92.72
N VAL A 5 10.40 15.37 93.28
CA VAL A 5 9.73 14.29 94.02
C VAL A 5 9.01 13.35 93.06
N ILE A 6 8.47 13.89 91.95
CA ILE A 6 7.69 13.12 90.96
C ILE A 6 8.60 12.26 90.08
N ARG A 7 9.70 12.81 89.56
CA ARG A 7 10.61 12.11 88.62
C ARG A 7 11.76 11.37 89.30
N LYS A 8 11.63 11.12 90.61
CA LYS A 8 12.68 10.64 91.52
C LYS A 8 13.47 9.46 90.94
N LYS A 9 14.80 9.58 90.93
CA LYS A 9 15.77 8.48 90.66
C LYS A 9 16.50 8.13 91.96
N ALA A 10 16.62 6.83 92.26
CA ALA A 10 17.33 6.37 93.45
C ALA A 10 18.81 6.80 93.40
N GLY A 11 19.32 7.44 94.46
CA GLY A 11 20.72 7.89 94.56
C GLY A 11 21.04 9.26 93.93
N MET A 12 20.04 10.08 93.60
CA MET A 12 20.25 11.41 93.00
C MET A 12 20.81 12.41 94.04
N ALA A 13 21.99 12.97 93.78
CA ALA A 13 22.64 13.96 94.65
C ALA A 13 22.27 15.42 94.30
N SER A 14 21.82 15.68 93.07
CA SER A 14 21.47 17.01 92.58
C SER A 14 20.28 16.98 91.63
N VAL A 15 19.54 18.09 91.55
CA VAL A 15 18.37 18.25 90.67
C VAL A 15 18.72 18.08 89.18
N LYS A 16 20.00 18.24 88.79
CA LYS A 16 20.47 18.10 87.41
C LYS A 16 20.43 16.65 86.89
N ASP A 17 20.50 15.66 87.77
CA ASP A 17 20.56 14.24 87.39
C ASP A 17 19.17 13.58 87.29
N MET A 18 18.12 14.42 87.22
CA MET A 18 16.74 13.99 87.10
C MET A 18 16.53 13.26 85.76
N PRO A 19 15.90 12.07 85.75
CA PRO A 19 15.68 11.33 84.52
C PRO A 19 14.68 12.09 83.64
N VAL A 20 15.08 12.31 82.39
CA VAL A 20 14.26 12.88 81.33
C VAL A 20 14.28 11.89 80.18
N LEU A 21 13.21 11.11 80.04
CA LEU A 21 12.99 10.25 78.90
C LEU A 21 12.08 11.01 77.92
N GLN A 22 12.67 11.51 76.85
CA GLN A 22 11.95 12.20 75.77
C GLN A 22 11.83 11.27 74.57
N ASP A 23 10.71 11.36 73.85
CA ASP A 23 10.59 10.72 72.55
C ASP A 23 11.56 11.39 71.58
N GLY A 24 12.53 10.61 71.10
CA GLY A 24 13.56 11.06 70.20
C GLY A 24 13.82 10.03 69.11
N PRO A 25 14.53 10.42 68.04
CA PRO A 25 14.99 9.44 67.06
C PRO A 25 15.89 8.41 67.77
N PRO A 26 15.88 7.15 67.31
CA PRO A 26 16.79 6.14 67.87
C PRO A 26 18.24 6.61 67.69
N PRO A 27 19.16 6.19 68.58
CA PRO A 27 20.57 6.50 68.42
C PRO A 27 21.07 5.89 67.09
N GLY A 28 21.28 6.75 66.08
CA GLY A 28 21.59 6.36 64.70
C GLY A 28 20.65 6.94 63.62
N GLY A 29 19.51 7.53 64.00
CA GLY A 29 18.58 8.18 63.06
C GLY A 29 17.75 7.21 62.22
N PHE A 30 16.91 7.76 61.32
CA PHE A 30 16.09 6.96 60.40
C PHE A 30 16.83 6.68 59.08
N ALA A 31 16.39 5.65 58.37
CA ALA A 31 16.91 5.35 57.04
C ALA A 31 16.72 6.55 56.09
N PRO A 32 17.67 6.80 55.17
CA PRO A 32 17.62 7.96 54.29
C PRO A 32 16.42 7.85 53.34
N VAL A 33 15.45 8.74 53.52
CA VAL A 33 14.27 8.83 52.66
C VAL A 33 14.67 9.44 51.32
N ARG A 34 14.37 8.74 50.23
CA ARG A 34 14.69 9.19 48.87
C ARG A 34 13.64 10.19 48.39
N PHE A 35 14.01 11.46 48.27
CA PHE A 35 13.12 12.54 47.82
C PHE A 35 13.26 12.88 46.32
N ALA A 36 14.37 12.49 45.69
CA ALA A 36 14.65 12.84 44.29
C ALA A 36 13.97 11.90 43.29
N ARG A 37 13.35 12.48 42.25
CA ARG A 37 12.78 11.74 41.11
C ARG A 37 13.90 11.13 40.26
N ARG A 38 13.88 9.82 40.04
CA ARG A 38 14.80 9.12 39.11
C ARG A 38 14.00 8.43 38.00
N ILE A 39 13.91 9.08 36.85
CA ILE A 39 13.35 8.46 35.64
C ILE A 39 14.52 7.85 34.87
N PRO A 40 14.60 6.52 34.72
CA PRO A 40 15.65 5.91 33.92
C PRO A 40 15.35 6.13 32.43
N SER A 41 16.24 6.82 31.71
CA SER A 41 16.18 6.93 30.25
C SER A 41 16.75 5.65 29.61
N LYS A 42 16.00 4.56 29.71
CA LYS A 42 16.33 3.27 29.09
C LYS A 42 15.68 3.19 27.72
N GLY A 43 16.37 3.73 26.72
CA GLY A 43 15.97 3.62 25.31
C GLY A 43 17.20 3.52 24.42
N PRO A 44 17.06 2.94 23.22
CA PRO A 44 18.13 2.97 22.23
C PRO A 44 18.49 4.43 21.92
N SER A 45 19.78 4.67 21.66
CA SER A 45 20.25 5.98 21.21
C SER A 45 19.52 6.40 19.92
N SER A 46 19.31 7.70 19.72
CA SER A 46 18.66 8.23 18.51
C SER A 46 19.31 7.68 17.24
N MET A 47 20.64 7.65 17.19
CA MET A 47 21.40 7.10 16.06
C MET A 47 21.11 5.62 15.82
N ALA A 48 20.91 4.84 16.88
CA ALA A 48 20.59 3.41 16.75
C ALA A 48 19.20 3.21 16.13
N ILE A 49 18.22 4.04 16.48
CA ILE A 49 16.88 4.01 15.86
C ILE A 49 16.96 4.39 14.39
N PHE A 50 17.70 5.45 14.05
CA PHE A 50 17.87 5.90 12.66
C PHE A 50 18.55 4.84 11.79
N LEU A 51 19.64 4.24 12.26
CA LEU A 51 20.34 3.20 11.50
C LEU A 51 19.50 1.94 11.35
N ALA A 52 18.72 1.56 12.37
CA ALA A 52 17.80 0.43 12.27
C ALA A 52 16.70 0.69 11.23
N ALA A 53 16.09 1.87 11.26
CA ALA A 53 15.07 2.26 10.28
C ALA A 53 15.63 2.31 8.85
N PHE A 54 16.80 2.93 8.67
CA PHE A 54 17.45 3.02 7.36
C PHE A 54 17.90 1.64 6.84
N GLY A 55 18.43 0.80 7.72
CA GLY A 55 18.80 -0.58 7.39
C GLY A 55 17.59 -1.42 6.98
N ALA A 56 16.49 -1.32 7.71
CA ALA A 56 15.24 -1.99 7.36
C ALA A 56 14.67 -1.48 6.03
N PHE A 57 14.70 -0.17 5.80
CA PHE A 57 14.21 0.44 4.56
C PHE A 57 15.04 0.03 3.33
N SER A 58 16.37 0.17 3.41
CA SER A 58 17.27 -0.20 2.31
C SER A 58 17.16 -1.69 1.95
N TRP A 59 17.07 -2.56 2.95
CA TRP A 59 16.83 -3.98 2.73
C TRP A 59 15.43 -4.27 2.17
N GLY A 60 14.40 -3.60 2.67
CA GLY A 60 13.03 -3.70 2.16
C GLY A 60 12.93 -3.34 0.68
N MET A 61 13.52 -2.21 0.28
CA MET A 61 13.53 -1.76 -1.12
C MET A 61 14.29 -2.72 -2.03
N TYR A 62 15.39 -3.31 -1.56
CA TYR A 62 16.10 -4.35 -2.30
C TYR A 62 15.23 -5.57 -2.58
N GLN A 63 14.48 -6.04 -1.58
CA GLN A 63 13.57 -7.19 -1.75
C GLN A 63 12.37 -6.85 -2.66
N VAL A 64 11.82 -5.65 -2.56
CA VAL A 64 10.78 -5.16 -3.49
C VAL A 64 11.30 -5.16 -4.94
N GLY A 65 12.54 -4.71 -5.16
CA GLY A 65 13.18 -4.75 -6.48
C GLY A 65 13.26 -6.16 -7.06
N LYS A 66 13.66 -7.15 -6.25
CA LYS A 66 13.66 -8.57 -6.65
C LYS A 66 12.25 -9.07 -6.98
N GLY A 67 11.27 -8.77 -6.14
CA GLY A 67 9.87 -9.15 -6.36
C GLY A 67 9.30 -8.55 -7.65
N ASN A 68 9.60 -7.28 -7.92
CA ASN A 68 9.17 -6.62 -9.15
C ASN A 68 9.79 -7.23 -10.41
N LYS A 69 11.06 -7.66 -10.35
CA LYS A 69 11.70 -8.37 -11.46
C LYS A 69 10.98 -9.68 -11.79
N ILE A 70 10.62 -10.46 -10.77
CA ILE A 70 9.88 -11.72 -10.94
C ILE A 70 8.48 -11.44 -11.49
N ARG A 71 7.76 -10.44 -10.96
CA ARG A 71 6.43 -10.04 -11.46
C ARG A 71 6.47 -9.60 -12.92
N ARG A 72 7.51 -8.91 -13.37
CA ARG A 72 7.68 -8.54 -14.78
C ARG A 72 7.87 -9.78 -15.66
N ALA A 73 8.71 -10.72 -15.25
CA ALA A 73 8.91 -11.97 -15.98
C ALA A 73 7.59 -12.76 -16.14
N LEU A 74 6.80 -12.88 -15.07
CA LEU A 74 5.49 -13.56 -15.13
C LEU A 74 4.48 -12.82 -16.03
N LYS A 75 4.48 -11.48 -16.02
CA LYS A 75 3.63 -10.69 -16.94
C LYS A 75 4.06 -10.90 -18.40
N GLU A 76 5.36 -10.93 -18.65
CA GLU A 76 5.90 -11.17 -19.99
C GLU A 76 5.54 -12.57 -20.50
N GLU A 77 5.60 -13.59 -19.65
CA GLU A 77 5.12 -14.94 -19.95
C GLU A 77 3.63 -14.94 -20.32
N LYS A 78 2.78 -14.26 -19.53
CA LYS A 78 1.35 -14.09 -19.84
C LYS A 78 1.12 -13.39 -21.19
N TYR A 79 1.90 -12.35 -21.50
CA TYR A 79 1.80 -11.65 -22.78
C TYR A 79 2.32 -12.49 -23.94
N ALA A 80 3.37 -13.30 -23.74
CA ALA A 80 3.86 -14.23 -24.74
C ALA A 80 2.81 -15.31 -25.06
N ALA A 81 2.18 -15.89 -24.03
CA ALA A 81 1.10 -16.86 -24.20
C ALA A 81 -0.10 -16.25 -24.97
N ARG A 82 -0.50 -15.01 -24.63
CA ARG A 82 -1.55 -14.29 -25.36
C ARG A 82 -1.19 -14.06 -26.83
N ARG A 83 0.04 -13.60 -27.11
CA ARG A 83 0.50 -13.38 -28.49
C ARG A 83 0.52 -14.67 -29.32
N ALA A 84 0.80 -15.82 -28.70
CA ALA A 84 0.82 -17.11 -29.39
C ALA A 84 -0.58 -17.56 -29.84
N ILE A 85 -1.62 -17.31 -29.04
CA ILE A 85 -3.01 -17.71 -29.36
C ILE A 85 -3.77 -16.68 -30.20
N LEU A 86 -3.31 -15.42 -30.20
CA LEU A 86 -4.00 -14.29 -30.85
C LEU A 86 -4.31 -14.51 -32.34
N PRO A 87 -3.42 -15.09 -33.18
CA PRO A 87 -3.73 -15.29 -34.59
C PRO A 87 -4.91 -16.24 -34.83
N MET A 88 -5.11 -17.24 -33.97
CA MET A 88 -6.25 -18.15 -34.08
C MET A 88 -7.55 -17.47 -33.69
N LEU A 89 -7.54 -16.73 -32.58
CA LEU A 89 -8.71 -15.94 -32.15
C LEU A 89 -9.09 -14.88 -33.19
N GLN A 90 -8.10 -14.22 -33.80
CA GLN A 90 -8.34 -13.25 -34.86
C GLN A 90 -8.97 -13.90 -36.10
N ALA A 91 -8.54 -15.11 -36.48
CA ALA A 91 -9.13 -15.82 -37.62
C ALA A 91 -10.59 -16.23 -37.37
N GLU A 92 -10.91 -16.72 -36.17
CA GLU A 92 -12.28 -17.04 -35.76
C GLU A 92 -13.18 -15.79 -35.77
N GLU A 93 -12.61 -14.66 -35.33
CA GLU A 93 -13.28 -13.36 -35.32
C GLU A 93 -13.56 -12.86 -36.75
N ASP A 94 -12.56 -12.90 -37.62
CA ASP A 94 -12.67 -12.49 -39.02
C ASP A 94 -13.73 -13.33 -39.74
N GLU A 95 -13.79 -14.64 -39.49
CA GLU A 95 -14.85 -15.51 -40.03
C GLU A 95 -16.25 -15.09 -39.57
N ARG A 96 -16.41 -14.81 -38.27
CA ARG A 96 -17.70 -14.36 -37.71
C ARG A 96 -18.10 -13.01 -38.30
N PHE A 97 -17.16 -12.08 -38.41
CA PHE A 97 -17.39 -10.76 -38.99
C PHE A 97 -17.83 -10.84 -40.45
N VAL A 98 -17.14 -11.62 -41.29
CA VAL A 98 -17.52 -11.80 -42.70
C VAL A 98 -18.90 -12.43 -42.85
N LYS A 99 -19.25 -13.41 -41.99
CA LYS A 99 -20.59 -14.02 -41.97
C LYS A 99 -21.67 -12.98 -41.65
N GLU A 100 -21.46 -12.14 -40.65
CA GLU A 100 -22.42 -11.10 -40.26
C GLU A 100 -22.50 -9.98 -41.30
N TRP A 101 -21.37 -9.58 -41.86
CA TRP A 101 -21.29 -8.58 -42.93
C TRP A 101 -22.08 -9.01 -44.18
N LYS A 102 -22.00 -10.30 -44.56
CA LYS A 102 -22.80 -10.84 -45.68
C LYS A 102 -24.30 -10.71 -45.42
N LYS A 103 -24.77 -11.06 -44.22
CA LYS A 103 -26.19 -10.88 -43.85
C LYS A 103 -26.59 -9.42 -43.92
N TYR A 104 -25.74 -8.52 -43.43
CA TYR A 104 -25.99 -7.08 -43.47
C TYR A 104 -26.15 -6.57 -44.90
N LEU A 105 -25.29 -7.00 -45.83
CA LEU A 105 -25.38 -6.65 -47.25
C LEU A 105 -26.61 -7.25 -47.94
N GLU A 106 -26.99 -8.48 -47.60
CA GLU A 106 -28.22 -9.12 -48.11
C GLU A 106 -29.48 -8.36 -47.66
N GLU A 107 -29.50 -7.94 -46.39
CA GLU A 107 -30.56 -7.13 -45.81
C GLU A 107 -30.61 -5.72 -46.42
N GLU A 108 -29.45 -5.08 -46.61
CA GLU A 108 -29.34 -3.79 -47.30
C GLU A 108 -29.90 -3.87 -48.73
N ALA A 109 -29.51 -4.90 -49.50
CA ALA A 109 -30.02 -5.13 -50.85
C ALA A 109 -31.54 -5.32 -50.89
N ARG A 110 -32.09 -6.04 -49.91
CA ARG A 110 -33.53 -6.28 -49.79
C ARG A 110 -34.31 -5.00 -49.49
N ILE A 111 -33.79 -4.17 -48.58
CA ILE A 111 -34.44 -2.93 -48.12
C ILE A 111 -34.30 -1.81 -49.16
N MET A 112 -33.14 -1.69 -49.82
CA MET A 112 -32.81 -0.55 -50.69
C MET A 112 -33.13 -0.77 -52.18
N LYS A 113 -33.80 -1.86 -52.54
CA LYS A 113 -34.13 -2.21 -53.94
C LYS A 113 -34.89 -1.12 -54.70
N ASP A 114 -35.69 -0.30 -54.01
CA ASP A 114 -36.61 0.67 -54.62
C ASP A 114 -36.04 2.10 -54.66
N VAL A 115 -34.83 2.33 -54.10
CA VAL A 115 -34.22 3.66 -53.99
C VAL A 115 -33.29 3.94 -55.18
N PRO A 116 -33.55 4.98 -56.01
CA PRO A 116 -32.72 5.26 -57.17
C PRO A 116 -31.34 5.79 -56.78
N GLY A 117 -30.28 5.25 -57.41
CA GLY A 117 -28.90 5.69 -57.21
C GLY A 117 -28.17 5.05 -56.03
N TRP A 118 -28.82 4.17 -55.26
CA TRP A 118 -28.18 3.43 -54.18
C TRP A 118 -27.37 2.23 -54.73
N LYS A 119 -26.10 2.11 -54.32
CA LYS A 119 -25.26 0.95 -54.64
C LYS A 119 -24.98 0.17 -53.36
N VAL A 120 -25.44 -1.08 -53.32
CA VAL A 120 -25.25 -1.96 -52.17
C VAL A 120 -23.76 -2.19 -51.92
N GLY A 121 -23.33 -2.02 -50.66
CA GLY A 121 -21.95 -2.28 -50.25
C GLY A 121 -20.92 -1.26 -50.76
N GLU A 122 -21.34 -0.10 -51.23
CA GLU A 122 -20.42 0.99 -51.57
C GLU A 122 -19.71 1.53 -50.32
N SER A 123 -18.39 1.64 -50.36
CA SER A 123 -17.62 2.11 -49.21
C SER A 123 -17.85 3.61 -48.98
N VAL A 124 -18.20 3.99 -47.75
CA VAL A 124 -18.32 5.40 -47.34
C VAL A 124 -16.99 6.15 -47.42
N TYR A 125 -15.87 5.43 -47.32
CA TYR A 125 -14.53 5.99 -47.33
C TYR A 125 -13.92 6.00 -48.73
N HIS A 126 -13.24 7.10 -49.08
CA HIS A 126 -12.62 7.33 -50.39
C HIS A 126 -11.22 6.72 -50.54
N SER A 127 -10.65 6.15 -49.47
CA SER A 127 -9.23 5.76 -49.41
C SER A 127 -8.91 4.37 -50.00
N GLY A 128 -9.93 3.59 -50.39
CA GLY A 128 -9.78 2.20 -50.83
C GLY A 128 -9.30 1.23 -49.74
N ARG A 129 -9.00 1.73 -48.52
CA ARG A 129 -8.65 0.94 -47.35
C ARG A 129 -9.91 0.49 -46.63
N TRP A 130 -9.95 -0.77 -46.24
CA TRP A 130 -10.99 -1.28 -45.37
C TRP A 130 -10.90 -0.66 -43.96
N MET A 131 -12.04 -0.22 -43.44
CA MET A 131 -12.17 0.32 -42.09
C MET A 131 -13.27 -0.47 -41.36
N PRO A 132 -13.11 -0.72 -40.05
CA PRO A 132 -14.16 -1.34 -39.27
C PRO A 132 -15.42 -0.44 -39.27
N PRO A 133 -16.64 -1.02 -39.30
CA PRO A 133 -17.87 -0.24 -39.21
C PRO A 133 -17.94 0.51 -37.87
N ALA A 134 -18.42 1.75 -37.90
CA ALA A 134 -18.52 2.60 -36.72
C ALA A 134 -19.78 2.28 -35.91
N THR A 135 -19.63 2.09 -34.60
CA THR A 135 -20.76 1.89 -33.67
C THR A 135 -21.32 3.22 -33.13
N GLY A 136 -20.60 4.33 -33.26
CA GLY A 136 -21.01 5.66 -32.79
C GLY A 136 -20.82 5.93 -31.29
N GLU A 137 -20.51 4.90 -30.50
CA GLU A 137 -20.24 4.99 -29.06
C GLU A 137 -18.81 4.55 -28.73
N LEU A 138 -18.15 5.27 -27.80
CA LEU A 138 -16.86 4.88 -27.25
C LEU A 138 -17.05 3.77 -26.22
N ARG A 139 -17.12 2.53 -26.69
CA ARG A 139 -17.16 1.33 -25.83
C ARG A 139 -15.81 0.62 -25.89
N PRO A 140 -14.92 0.78 -24.89
CA PRO A 140 -13.56 0.22 -24.93
C PRO A 140 -13.55 -1.31 -24.85
N ASP A 141 -14.64 -1.91 -24.37
CA ASP A 141 -14.91 -3.34 -24.33
C ASP A 141 -15.28 -3.96 -25.69
N ILE A 142 -15.57 -3.11 -26.69
CA ILE A 142 -15.98 -3.50 -28.05
C ILE A 142 -14.80 -3.50 -29.03
N CYS A 143 -13.69 -2.81 -28.75
CA CYS A 143 -12.51 -2.85 -29.62
C CYS A 143 -11.82 -4.23 -29.65
N GLU A 144 -11.99 -5.05 -28.61
CA GLU A 144 -11.60 -6.47 -28.60
C GLU A 144 -12.75 -7.41 -29.02
N ASN A 145 -13.96 -6.89 -29.19
CA ASN A 145 -15.14 -7.69 -29.48
C ASN A 145 -16.04 -7.00 -30.49
N PHE A 146 -15.89 -7.37 -31.76
CA PHE A 146 -16.91 -7.33 -32.80
C PHE A 146 -18.13 -8.25 -32.43
N LEU A 147 -18.54 -8.26 -31.16
CA LEU A 147 -19.67 -9.01 -30.59
C LEU A 147 -20.78 -8.04 -30.23
N HIS A 148 -21.43 -7.38 -31.19
CA HIS A 148 -22.78 -6.87 -30.94
C HIS A 148 -23.67 -7.00 -32.18
N PHE A 149 -24.00 -8.26 -32.49
CA PHE A 149 -25.36 -8.64 -32.92
C PHE A 149 -25.84 -9.93 -32.24
N SER A 150 -25.40 -10.20 -31.01
CA SER A 150 -25.95 -11.27 -30.16
C SER A 150 -25.82 -10.90 -28.67
N PRO A 151 -26.93 -10.78 -27.91
CA PRO A 151 -26.91 -10.43 -26.48
C PRO A 151 -26.33 -11.52 -25.57
N LEU A 152 -25.99 -12.70 -26.10
CA LEU A 152 -25.65 -13.88 -25.30
C LEU A 152 -24.20 -13.93 -24.78
N TYR A 153 -23.31 -13.07 -25.24
CA TYR A 153 -21.89 -13.10 -24.83
C TYR A 153 -21.54 -12.22 -23.63
N MET A 154 -22.43 -11.32 -23.21
CA MET A 154 -22.25 -10.54 -21.97
C MET A 154 -22.45 -11.39 -20.70
N ALA A 155 -23.22 -12.48 -20.78
CA ALA A 155 -23.46 -13.35 -19.63
C ALA A 155 -22.25 -14.22 -19.23
N LYS A 156 -21.19 -14.29 -20.05
CA LYS A 156 -20.02 -15.14 -19.79
C LYS A 156 -18.78 -14.39 -19.30
N LYS A 157 -18.83 -13.05 -19.24
CA LYS A 157 -17.76 -12.22 -18.66
C LYS A 157 -17.70 -12.29 -17.13
N GLU A 158 -18.70 -12.89 -16.49
CA GLU A 158 -18.76 -13.05 -15.03
C GLU A 158 -17.88 -14.19 -14.48
N SER A 159 -17.47 -15.15 -15.31
CA SER A 159 -16.43 -16.11 -14.90
C SER A 159 -15.05 -15.52 -15.15
N ARG A 160 -14.68 -14.50 -14.35
CA ARG A 160 -13.28 -14.16 -14.12
C ARG A 160 -12.61 -15.47 -13.71
N PRO A 161 -11.72 -16.09 -14.52
CA PRO A 161 -10.92 -17.18 -13.97
C PRO A 161 -10.24 -16.56 -12.75
N GLU A 162 -10.46 -17.16 -11.57
CA GLU A 162 -9.77 -16.79 -10.35
C GLU A 162 -8.34 -16.52 -10.78
N GLU A 163 -7.90 -15.27 -10.57
CA GLU A 163 -6.49 -14.98 -10.63
C GLU A 163 -5.89 -16.05 -9.73
N ILE A 164 -5.16 -17.01 -10.31
CA ILE A 164 -4.33 -17.91 -9.53
C ILE A 164 -3.44 -16.92 -8.82
N ASN A 165 -3.82 -16.55 -7.60
CA ASN A 165 -2.97 -15.84 -6.69
C ASN A 165 -1.80 -16.80 -6.61
N PRO A 166 -0.61 -16.47 -7.16
CA PRO A 166 0.54 -17.02 -6.49
C PRO A 166 0.40 -16.39 -5.10
N GLU A 167 -0.06 -17.19 -4.13
CA GLU A 167 0.24 -16.93 -2.73
C GLU A 167 1.77 -16.91 -2.65
N ILE A 168 2.36 -15.81 -3.10
CA ILE A 168 3.63 -15.37 -2.59
C ILE A 168 3.22 -14.97 -1.18
N PRO A 169 3.62 -15.73 -0.14
CA PRO A 169 3.40 -15.25 1.20
C PRO A 169 4.01 -13.85 1.20
N MET A 170 3.20 -12.86 1.54
CA MET A 170 3.66 -11.51 1.81
C MET A 170 3.96 -11.43 3.31
N PRO A 171 5.05 -12.00 3.86
CA PRO A 171 5.45 -11.61 5.19
C PRO A 171 6.26 -10.31 5.08
N ILE A 172 6.00 -9.40 6.02
CA ILE A 172 6.79 -8.19 6.35
C ILE A 172 6.18 -6.86 5.86
N ILE A 173 5.77 -6.68 4.60
CA ILE A 173 5.41 -5.32 4.11
C ILE A 173 4.03 -4.85 4.60
N THR A 174 3.03 -5.74 4.71
CA THR A 174 1.67 -5.35 5.17
C THR A 174 1.59 -5.07 6.68
N LEU A 175 2.49 -5.66 7.49
CA LEU A 175 2.56 -5.40 8.94
C LEU A 175 3.18 -4.04 9.29
N VAL A 176 4.06 -3.50 8.42
CA VAL A 176 4.70 -2.19 8.65
C VAL A 176 3.73 -1.04 8.30
N GLN A 177 2.84 -1.25 7.32
CA GLN A 177 1.88 -0.23 6.88
C GLN A 177 0.71 -0.01 7.89
N GLU A 178 0.29 -1.05 8.64
CA GLU A 178 -0.84 -0.93 9.58
C GLU A 178 -0.44 -0.52 11.01
N MET A 179 0.81 -0.73 11.42
CA MET A 179 1.24 -0.49 12.81
C MET A 179 1.77 0.92 13.09
N LEU A 180 2.09 1.71 12.06
CA LEU A 180 2.84 2.97 12.23
C LEU A 180 2.09 4.31 12.26
N PRO A 181 0.79 4.47 11.93
CA PRO A 181 0.18 5.80 12.01
C PRO A 181 -0.50 6.16 13.35
N LYS A 182 -0.73 5.24 14.29
CA LYS A 182 -1.60 5.54 15.46
C LYS A 182 -0.89 5.91 16.78
N ILE A 183 0.39 5.59 16.98
CA ILE A 183 1.07 5.78 18.28
C ILE A 183 2.06 6.97 18.29
N ILE A 184 2.58 7.39 17.14
CA ILE A 184 3.69 8.38 17.08
C ILE A 184 3.20 9.81 16.77
N ILE A 185 2.03 9.97 16.15
CA ILE A 185 1.53 11.29 15.69
C ILE A 185 1.11 12.21 16.85
N CYS A 186 0.74 11.68 18.02
CA CYS A 186 0.26 12.51 19.14
C CYS A 186 1.34 13.16 20.02
N ARG A 187 2.65 12.90 19.80
CA ARG A 187 3.73 13.51 20.62
C ARG A 187 4.85 14.19 19.83
N PHE A 188 4.90 14.03 18.50
CA PHE A 188 5.99 14.53 17.66
C PHE A 188 5.62 15.72 16.75
N ALA A 189 4.40 16.26 16.88
CA ALA A 189 3.93 17.42 16.12
C ALA A 189 4.45 18.78 16.63
N ALA A 190 5.52 18.81 17.44
CA ALA A 190 6.01 20.02 18.10
C ALA A 190 7.32 20.60 17.52
N ASN A 191 7.94 19.99 16.51
CA ASN A 191 9.09 20.60 15.81
C ASN A 191 9.07 20.25 14.32
N TYR A 192 8.48 21.17 13.55
CA TYR A 192 8.38 21.14 12.09
C TYR A 192 9.66 21.68 11.47
N GLN A 193 10.53 20.80 10.94
CA GLN A 193 11.41 21.14 9.82
C GLN A 193 12.06 19.92 9.16
N PHE A 194 12.17 18.78 9.88
CA PHE A 194 12.91 17.62 9.36
C PHE A 194 12.03 16.57 8.66
N VAL A 195 10.71 16.57 8.89
CA VAL A 195 9.80 15.57 8.32
C VAL A 195 9.51 15.84 6.84
N GLY A 196 9.45 17.11 6.41
CA GLY A 196 9.20 17.48 5.00
C GLY A 196 10.31 17.02 4.05
N VAL A 197 11.58 17.11 4.49
CA VAL A 197 12.72 16.64 3.69
C VAL A 197 12.70 15.11 3.54
N PHE A 198 12.21 14.38 4.54
CA PHE A 198 12.17 12.92 4.50
C PHE A 198 11.05 12.39 3.61
N THR A 199 9.90 13.07 3.54
CA THR A 199 8.81 12.71 2.62
C THR A 199 9.16 13.04 1.16
N GLU A 200 9.79 14.19 0.90
CA GLU A 200 10.22 14.57 -0.46
C GLU A 200 11.30 13.63 -1.01
N VAL A 201 12.28 13.23 -0.20
CA VAL A 201 13.31 12.27 -0.63
C VAL A 201 12.72 10.88 -0.92
N ILE A 202 11.67 10.46 -0.20
CA ILE A 202 11.00 9.18 -0.45
C ILE A 202 10.18 9.25 -1.75
N ASP A 203 9.46 10.35 -1.97
CA ASP A 203 8.66 10.55 -3.18
C ASP A 203 9.57 10.66 -4.42
N ASP A 204 10.71 11.36 -4.32
CA ASP A 204 11.72 11.44 -5.40
C ASP A 204 12.39 10.09 -5.67
N MET A 205 12.70 9.29 -4.63
CA MET A 205 13.24 7.93 -4.83
C MET A 205 12.22 6.99 -5.47
N TYR A 206 10.93 7.11 -5.10
CA TYR A 206 9.87 6.33 -5.72
C TYR A 206 9.67 6.73 -7.18
N PHE A 207 9.74 8.03 -7.49
CA PHE A 207 9.65 8.53 -8.86
C PHE A 207 10.82 8.04 -9.73
N ILE A 208 12.06 8.08 -9.22
CA ILE A 208 13.25 7.57 -9.94
C ILE A 208 13.16 6.06 -10.19
N VAL A 209 12.65 5.27 -9.24
CA VAL A 209 12.47 3.81 -9.41
C VAL A 209 11.35 3.50 -10.40
N LEU A 210 10.30 4.33 -10.46
CA LEU A 210 9.20 4.20 -11.42
C LEU A 210 9.60 4.66 -12.83
N GLU A 211 10.40 5.72 -12.96
CA GLU A 211 10.86 6.22 -14.26
C GLU A 211 11.83 5.23 -14.94
N ASN A 212 12.72 4.62 -14.16
CA ASN A 212 13.57 3.50 -14.61
C ASN A 212 12.78 2.20 -14.88
N SER A 213 11.50 2.11 -14.47
CA SER A 213 10.63 0.97 -14.79
C SER A 213 9.93 1.09 -16.15
N ASN A 214 9.68 2.31 -16.61
CA ASN A 214 9.01 2.59 -17.88
C ASN A 214 10.00 2.77 -19.05
N ALA A 215 11.25 3.15 -18.79
CA ALA A 215 12.29 3.31 -19.81
C ALA A 215 12.74 1.99 -20.50
N GLY A 216 12.31 0.82 -19.98
CA GLY A 216 12.63 -0.49 -20.55
C GLY A 216 11.54 -1.09 -21.46
N SER A 217 10.45 -0.37 -21.74
CA SER A 217 9.32 -0.86 -22.55
C SER A 217 9.23 -0.24 -23.96
N SER A 218 10.30 0.40 -24.42
CA SER A 218 10.39 0.97 -25.77
C SER A 218 11.49 0.28 -26.58
N TYR A 219 11.32 -1.03 -26.80
CA TYR A 219 11.85 -1.80 -27.93
C TYR A 219 10.92 -2.99 -28.20
#